data_AF-A0A524G748-F1
#
_entry.id   AF-A0A524G748-F1
#
_cell.length_a   1.000
_cell.length_b   1.000
_cell.length_c   1.000
_cell.angle_alpha   90.00
_cell.angle_beta   90.00
_cell.angle_gamma   90.00
#
_symmetry.space_group_name_H-M   'P 1'
#
loop_
_entity.id
_entity.type
_entity.pdbx_description
1 polymer ?
#
loop_
_entity_poly.entity_id
_entity_poly.type
_entity_poly.pdbx_seq_one_letter_code
_entity_poly.pdbx_strand_id
1 'polypeptide(L)' 'MNPEKWLLIDGKVHKLVDIFDNEKEANIFALVLKENCHTIIYQMKNGKWGVYWRPRTGILCPYGVV' A
#
# COMPACT_ATOMS: atom_id res chain seq x y z
N MET A 1 15.19 11.05 -3.86
CA MET A 1 14.12 11.37 -2.90
C MET A 1 13.64 10.04 -2.33
N ASN A 2 13.60 9.89 -1.00
CA ASN A 2 13.14 8.62 -0.40
C ASN A 2 11.62 8.50 -0.54
N PRO A 3 11.10 7.30 -0.84
CA PRO A 3 9.66 7.10 -0.95
C PRO A 3 8.99 7.37 0.40
N GLU A 4 7.84 8.03 0.38
CA GLU A 4 7.06 8.32 1.58
C GLU A 4 6.58 7.00 2.20
N LYS A 5 7.17 6.65 3.34
CA LYS A 5 6.91 5.39 4.06
C LYS A 5 5.47 5.27 4.56
N TRP A 6 4.78 6.40 4.73
CA TRP A 6 3.43 6.47 5.28
C TRP A 6 2.61 7.47 4.47
N LEU A 7 1.34 7.14 4.20
CA LEU A 7 0.37 8.02 3.57
C LEU A 7 -0.87 8.15 4.45
N LEU A 8 -1.37 9.37 4.58
CA LEU A 8 -2.66 9.66 5.20
C LEU A 8 -3.72 9.80 4.10
N ILE A 9 -4.67 8.88 4.06
CA ILE A 9 -5.75 8.86 3.05
C ILE A 9 -7.07 8.68 3.81
N ASP A 10 -8.03 9.59 3.60
CA ASP A 10 -9.33 9.61 4.28
C ASP A 10 -9.22 9.51 5.82
N GLY A 11 -8.26 10.23 6.41
CA GLY A 11 -8.00 10.22 7.85
C GLY A 11 -7.39 8.91 8.37
N LYS A 12 -6.95 8.01 7.47
CA LYS A 12 -6.41 6.69 7.80
C LYS A 12 -4.96 6.59 7.33
N VAL A 13 -4.08 6.19 8.24
CA VAL A 13 -2.67 5.96 7.94
C VAL A 13 -2.50 4.62 7.23
N HIS A 14 -1.77 4.64 6.12
CA HIS A 14 -1.37 3.47 5.36
C HIS A 14 0.15 3.44 5.27
N LYS A 15 0.73 2.24 5.41
CA LYS A 15 2.17 1.99 5.29
C LYS A 15 2.52 1.62 3.87
N LEU A 16 3.65 2.09 3.36
CA LEU A 16 4.21 1.59 2.12
C LEU A 16 4.65 0.13 2.29
N VAL A 17 4.17 -0.76 1.42
CA VAL A 17 4.65 -2.15 1.31
C VAL A 17 5.82 -2.20 0.34
N ASP A 18 5.57 -1.73 -0.89
CA ASP A 18 6.47 -1.93 -2.03
C ASP A 18 6.20 -0.90 -3.14
N ILE A 19 7.13 -0.80 -4.09
CA ILE A 19 7.12 0.17 -5.18
C ILE A 19 7.38 -0.54 -6.50
N PHE A 20 6.52 -0.27 -7.49
CA PHE A 20 6.56 -0.88 -8.81
C PHE A 20 6.81 0.17 -9.89
N ASP A 21 7.44 -0.24 -10.99
CA ASP A 21 7.68 0.64 -12.12
C ASP A 21 6.43 0.80 -13.00
N ASN A 22 5.48 -0.15 -12.94
CA ASN A 22 4.22 -0.07 -13.66
C ASN A 22 3.00 -0.29 -12.77
N GLU A 23 1.89 0.33 -13.17
CA GLU A 23 0.60 0.29 -12.45
C GLU A 23 0.02 -1.12 -12.37
N LYS A 24 0.23 -1.93 -13.41
CA LYS A 24 -0.35 -3.27 -13.53
C LYS A 24 0.22 -4.21 -12.47
N GLU A 25 1.53 -4.21 -12.27
CA GLU A 25 2.20 -4.99 -11.22
C GLU A 25 1.75 -4.54 -9.83
N ALA A 26 1.69 -3.22 -9.59
CA ALA A 26 1.17 -2.68 -8.34
C ALA A 26 -0.26 -3.15 -8.06
N ASN A 27 -1.12 -3.20 -9.09
CA ASN A 27 -2.50 -3.69 -8.97
C ASN A 27 -2.57 -5.19 -8.64
N ILE A 28 -1.80 -6.01 -9.35
CA ILE A 28 -1.74 -7.46 -9.10
C ILE A 28 -1.30 -7.71 -7.65
N PHE A 29 -0.25 -7.02 -7.19
CA PHE A 29 0.24 -7.16 -5.83
C PHE A 29 -0.77 -6.67 -4.78
N ALA A 30 -1.41 -5.52 -5.02
CA ALA A 30 -2.43 -4.96 -4.13
C ALA A 30 -3.69 -5.83 -4.02
N LEU A 31 -4.02 -6.59 -5.08
CA LEU A 31 -5.13 -7.56 -5.08
C LEU A 31 -4.85 -8.74 -4.15
N VAL A 32 -3.65 -9.32 -4.20
CA VAL A 32 -3.24 -10.41 -3.29
C VAL A 32 -3.30 -9.94 -1.83
N LEU A 33 -2.87 -8.71 -1.56
CA LEU A 33 -2.94 -8.10 -0.23
C LEU A 33 -4.37 -7.76 0.24
N LYS A 34 -5.30 -7.50 -0.68
CA LYS A 34 -6.69 -7.10 -0.36
C LYS A 34 -7.45 -8.16 0.43
N GLU A 35 -7.06 -9.42 0.33
CA GLU A 35 -7.71 -10.52 1.07
C GLU A 35 -7.65 -10.28 2.59
N ASN A 36 -6.53 -9.76 3.08
CA ASN A 36 -6.27 -9.59 4.51
C ASN A 36 -6.22 -8.11 4.95
N CYS A 37 -5.98 -7.18 4.02
CA CYS A 37 -5.70 -5.79 4.31
C CYS A 37 -6.62 -4.83 3.53
N HIS A 38 -6.68 -3.57 3.95
CA HIS A 38 -7.04 -2.50 3.01
C HIS A 38 -5.77 -2.08 2.28
N THR A 39 -5.84 -2.01 0.95
CA THR A 39 -4.74 -1.56 0.12
C THR A 39 -5.14 -0.36 -0.72
N ILE A 40 -4.17 0.50 -0.98
CA ILE A 40 -4.29 1.65 -1.85
C ILE A 40 -3.07 1.68 -2.75
N ILE A 41 -3.29 2.01 -4.01
CA ILE A 41 -2.23 2.22 -4.99
C ILE A 41 -2.13 3.72 -5.21
N TYR A 42 -0.91 4.24 -5.15
CA TYR A 42 -0.65 5.68 -5.29
C TYR A 42 0.49 5.91 -6.27
N GLN A 43 0.26 6.76 -7.27
CA GLN A 43 1.31 7.16 -8.19
C GLN A 43 2.23 8.18 -7.51
N MET A 44 3.49 7.82 -7.36
CA MET A 44 4.51 8.67 -6.76
C MET A 44 4.99 9.73 -7.76
N LYS A 45 5.57 10.82 -7.24
CA LYS A 45 6.09 11.95 -8.05
C LYS A 45 7.15 11.56 -9.08
N ASN A 46 7.82 10.43 -8.90
CA ASN A 46 8.83 9.89 -9.83
C ASN A 46 8.22 9.00 -10.93
N GLY A 47 6.89 8.93 -11.04
CA GLY A 47 6.19 8.10 -12.02
C GLY A 47 6.04 6.63 -11.62
N LYS A 48 6.65 6.20 -10.52
CA LYS A 48 6.49 4.84 -9.96
C LYS A 48 5.18 4.70 -9.20
N TRP A 49 4.80 3.47 -8.90
CA TRP A 49 3.54 3.11 -8.24
C TRP A 49 3.81 2.48 -6.88
N GLY A 50 3.41 3.16 -5.82
CA GLY A 50 3.50 2.64 -4.46
C GLY A 50 2.24 1.86 -4.07
N VAL A 51 2.43 0.68 -3.47
CA VAL A 51 1.34 -0.06 -2.84
C VAL A 51 1.40 0.19 -1.34
N TYR A 52 0.32 0.76 -0.83
CA TYR A 52 0.15 1.09 0.58
C TYR A 52 -0.90 0.18 1.20
N TRP A 53 -0.74 -0.13 2.49
CA TRP A 53 -1.64 -1.02 3.20
C TRP A 53 -1.93 -0.56 4.61
N ARG A 54 -3.05 -1.05 5.14
CA ARG A 54 -3.36 -1.02 6.58
C ARG A 54 -4.14 -2.28 6.97
N PRO A 55 -4.10 -2.69 8.25
CA PRO A 55 -4.92 -3.78 8.73
C PRO A 55 -6.42 -3.45 8.62
N ARG A 56 -7.21 -4.49 8.33
CA ARG A 56 -8.65 -4.48 8.60
C ARG A 56 -8.85 -4.64 10.11
N THR A 57 -9.81 -3.95 10.68
CA THR A 57 -10.10 -4.07 12.12
C THR A 57 -10.38 -5.53 12.47
N GLY A 58 -9.64 -6.08 13.44
CA GLY A 58 -9.80 -7.48 13.89
C GLY A 58 -9.08 -8.53 13.03
N ILE A 59 -8.34 -8.15 11.98
CA ILE A 59 -7.57 -9.08 11.14
C ILE A 59 -6.09 -8.68 11.15
N LEU A 60 -5.22 -9.65 11.42
CA LEU A 60 -3.77 -9.48 11.27
C LEU A 60 -3.40 -9.56 9.80
N CYS A 61 -2.80 -8.49 9.28
CA CYS A 61 -2.19 -8.53 7.97
C CYS A 61 -0.84 -9.27 8.03
N PRO A 62 -0.46 -9.98 6.95
CA PRO A 62 0.79 -10.74 6.91
C PRO A 62 2.06 -9.86 7.11
N TYR A 63 1.93 -8.54 7.00
CA TYR A 63 3.02 -7.58 7.14
C TYR A 63 3.07 -6.89 8.53
N GLY A 64 2.31 -7.40 9.51
CA GLY A 64 2.39 -7.00 10.93
C GLY A 64 1.29 -6.04 11.38
N VAL A 65 1.56 -5.29 12.45
CA VAL A 65 0.74 -4.16 12.92
C VAL A 65 1.37 -2.88 12.39
N VAL A 66 0.54 -1.96 11.89
CA VAL A 66 0.96 -0.63 11.42
C VAL A 66 1.38 0.24 12.59
#